data_AF-A0A5K1FYW1-F1
#
_entry.id   AF-A0A5K1FYW1-F1
#
_cell.length_a   1.000
_cell.length_b   1.000
_cell.length_c   1.000
_cell.angle_alpha   90.00
_cell.angle_beta   90.00
_cell.angle_gamma   90.00
#
_symmetry.space_group_name_H-M   'P 1'
#
loop_
_entity.id
_entity.type
_entity.pdbx_description
1 polymer ?
#
loop_
_entity_poly.entity_id
_entity_poly.type
_entity_poly.pdbx_seq_one_letter_code
_entity_poly.pdbx_strand_id
1 'polypeptide(L)' 'EAERIQQCKGRVFALHDEPEVARVWLPNNDSPGLAMARAFGDFCLKDFGLISVPDVSYHHVTEKDEFVVLATDG' A
#
# COMPACT_ATOMS: atom_id res chain seq x y z
N GLU A 1 -5.33 1.35 6.90
CA GLU A 1 -3.97 0.82 6.67
C GLU A 1 -2.95 1.21 7.75
N ALA A 2 -2.77 2.51 8.08
CA ALA A 2 -1.72 2.99 9.00
C ALA A 2 -1.77 2.39 10.42
N GLU A 3 -2.96 2.25 11.01
CA GLU A 3 -3.13 1.64 12.34
C GLU A 3 -2.55 0.21 12.40
N ARG A 4 -2.80 -0.60 11.37
CA ARG A 4 -2.24 -1.97 11.26
C ARG A 4 -0.72 -1.94 11.23
N ILE A 5 -0.14 -1.04 10.44
CA ILE A 5 1.31 -0.89 10.32
C ILE A 5 1.93 -0.54 11.67
N GLN A 6 1.32 0.41 12.40
CA GLN A 6 1.77 0.81 13.74
C GLN A 6 1.66 -0.33 14.76
N GLN A 7 0.56 -1.10 14.75
CA GLN A 7 0.40 -2.28 15.61
C GLN A 7 1.45 -3.36 15.33
N CYS A 8 1.88 -3.49 14.08
CA CYS A 8 2.98 -4.38 13.66
C CYS A 8 4.37 -3.75 13.84
N LYS A 9 4.50 -2.63 14.58
CA LYS A 9 5.76 -1.89 14.82
C LYS A 9 6.40 -1.28 13.57
N GLY A 10 5.72 -1.28 12.43
CA GLY A 10 6.15 -0.54 11.24
C GLY A 10 5.98 0.97 11.44
N ARG A 11 6.71 1.76 10.65
CA ARG A 11 6.63 3.22 10.68
C ARG A 11 5.96 3.75 9.42
N VAL A 12 5.16 4.81 9.56
CA VAL A 12 4.48 5.49 8.44
C VAL A 12 4.77 6.97 8.50
N PHE A 13 5.45 7.50 7.49
CA PHE A 13 5.68 8.93 7.32
C PHE A 13 6.06 9.25 5.87
N ALA A 14 5.92 10.52 5.50
CA ALA A 14 6.26 11.04 4.19
C ALA A 14 7.71 11.55 4.15
N LEU A 15 8.31 11.56 2.97
CA LEU A 15 9.60 12.24 2.77
C LEU A 15 9.40 13.76 2.88
N HIS A 16 10.46 14.47 3.27
CA HIS A 16 10.40 15.93 3.37
C HIS A 16 10.06 16.58 2.03
N ASP A 17 10.63 16.06 0.94
CA ASP A 17 10.43 16.56 -0.43
C ASP A 17 9.10 16.10 -1.05
N GLU A 18 8.46 15.08 -0.48
CA GLU A 18 7.19 14.50 -0.96
C GLU A 18 6.19 14.32 0.19
N PRO A 19 5.71 15.42 0.81
CA PRO A 19 4.91 15.37 2.03
C PRO A 19 3.53 14.70 1.85
N GLU A 20 3.05 14.60 0.61
CA GLU A 20 1.76 14.00 0.28
C GLU A 20 1.82 12.47 0.19
N VAL A 21 3.01 11.89 0.07
CA VAL A 21 3.19 10.44 -0.14
C VAL A 21 3.58 9.78 1.17
N ALA A 22 2.60 9.17 1.84
CA ALA A 22 2.86 8.34 3.02
C ALA A 22 3.58 7.05 2.61
N ARG A 23 4.72 6.76 3.25
CA ARG A 23 5.53 5.58 2.99
C ARG A 23 5.63 4.68 4.21
N VAL A 24 5.80 3.38 3.97
CA VAL A 24 6.02 2.34 4.98
C VAL A 24 7.51 2.08 5.12
N TRP A 25 7.99 2.09 6.36
CA TRP A 25 9.40 1.96 6.71
C TRP A 25 9.61 0.85 7.74
N LEU A 26 10.79 0.22 7.71
CA LEU A 26 11.23 -0.69 8.76
C LEU A 26 11.29 0.04 10.12
N PRO A 27 11.14 -0.65 11.26
CA PRO A 27 11.14 0.00 12.58
C PRO A 27 12.45 0.72 12.91
N ASN A 28 13.58 0.16 12.48
CA ASN A 28 14.92 0.59 12.88
C ASN A 28 15.72 1.25 11.74
N ASN A 29 15.15 1.32 10.54
CA ASN A 29 15.85 1.84 9.37
C ASN A 29 14.89 2.51 8.41
N ASP A 30 15.29 3.66 7.84
CA ASP A 30 14.51 4.41 6.85
C ASP A 30 14.67 3.76 5.46
N SER A 31 14.28 2.49 5.39
CA SER A 31 14.30 1.67 4.18
C SER A 31 13.16 0.63 4.27
N PRO A 32 12.55 0.20 3.16
CA PRO A 32 12.76 0.69 1.79
C PRO A 32 12.03 2.01 1.47
N GLY A 33 11.00 2.38 2.26
CA GLY A 33 10.17 3.57 1.97
C GLY A 33 9.08 3.29 0.94
N LEU A 34 8.35 2.19 1.11
CA LEU A 34 7.33 1.75 0.16
C LEU A 34 6.10 2.66 0.22
N ALA A 35 5.69 3.25 -0.91
CA ALA A 35 4.54 4.15 -0.98
C ALA A 35 3.16 3.43 -0.96
N MET A 36 3.14 2.16 -0.55
CA MET A 36 1.94 1.32 -0.52
C MET A 36 1.90 0.49 0.78
N ALA A 37 0.70 0.23 1.29
CA ALA A 37 0.48 -0.60 2.47
C ALA A 37 0.10 -2.06 2.14
N ARG A 38 -0.13 -2.36 0.86
CA ARG A 38 -0.43 -3.69 0.35
C ARG A 38 0.35 -3.93 -0.94
N ALA A 39 1.11 -5.03 -0.99
CA ALA A 39 1.90 -5.41 -2.15
C ALA A 39 2.22 -6.91 -2.13
N PHE A 40 2.44 -7.48 -3.31
CA PHE A 40 3.15 -8.74 -3.44
C PHE A 40 4.65 -8.49 -3.30
N GLY A 41 5.40 -9.43 -2.72
CA GLY A 41 6.83 -9.23 -2.46
C GLY A 41 7.08 -8.34 -1.23
N ASP A 42 8.16 -7.54 -1.27
CA ASP A 42 8.63 -6.69 -0.17
C ASP A 42 8.65 -7.43 1.18
N PHE A 43 9.25 -8.62 1.17
CA PHE A 43 9.22 -9.57 2.28
C PHE A 43 9.75 -8.97 3.59
N CYS A 44 10.69 -8.02 3.51
CA CYS A 44 11.22 -7.33 4.68
C CYS A 44 10.17 -6.49 5.43
N LEU A 45 9.07 -6.09 4.79
CA LEU A 45 7.99 -5.31 5.39
C LEU A 45 6.78 -6.14 5.83
N LYS A 46 6.73 -7.45 5.50
CA LYS A 46 5.58 -8.31 5.79
C LYS A 46 5.27 -8.42 7.28
N ASP A 47 6.32 -8.51 8.10
CA ASP A 47 6.19 -8.56 9.57
C ASP A 47 5.83 -7.19 10.19
N PHE A 48 5.87 -6.12 9.39
CA PHE A 48 5.66 -4.73 9.82
C PHE A 48 4.39 -4.12 9.24
N GLY A 49 3.41 -4.96 8.89
CA GLY A 49 2.06 -4.53 8.52
C GLY A 49 1.80 -4.37 7.02
N LEU A 50 2.78 -4.67 6.17
CA LEU A 50 2.56 -4.88 4.74
C LEU A 50 1.84 -6.21 4.52
N ILE A 51 0.70 -6.19 3.83
CA ILE A 51 -0.06 -7.40 3.53
C ILE A 51 -0.15 -7.65 2.03
N SER A 52 -0.38 -8.90 1.63
CA SER A 52 -0.69 -9.29 0.24
C SER A 52 -2.15 -9.71 0.07
N VAL A 53 -3.00 -9.43 1.07
CA VAL A 53 -4.43 -9.70 0.98
C VAL A 53 -5.06 -8.58 0.15
N PRO A 54 -5.64 -8.88 -1.02
CA PRO A 54 -6.28 -7.89 -1.87
C PRO A 54 -7.61 -7.43 -1.26
N ASP A 55 -8.09 -6.28 -1.71
CA ASP A 55 -9.51 -5.94 -1.55
C ASP A 55 -10.28 -6.56 -2.71
N VAL A 56 -11.42 -7.20 -2.42
CA VAL A 56 -12.18 -7.97 -3.41
C VAL A 56 -13.58 -7.37 -3.50
N SER A 57 -13.89 -6.81 -4.66
CA SER A 57 -15.22 -6.30 -4.99
C SER A 57 -15.81 -7.10 -6.16
N TYR A 58 -17.14 -7.08 -6.25
CA TYR A 58 -17.89 -7.69 -7.34
C TYR A 58 -18.74 -6.61 -8.00
N HIS A 59 -18.69 -6.56 -9.34
CA HIS A 59 -19.53 -5.69 -10.14
C HIS A 59 -20.28 -6.52 -11.18
N HIS A 60 -21.60 -6.33 -11.25
CA HIS A 60 -22.40 -6.94 -12.30
C HIS A 60 -22.40 -6.02 -13.52
N VAL A 61 -21.81 -6.50 -14.61
CA VAL A 61 -21.74 -5.76 -15.88
C VAL A 61 -23.14 -5.58 -16.46
N THR A 62 -23.46 -4.35 -16.81
CA THR A 62 -24.72 -3.94 -17.44
C THR A 62 -24.48 -3.28 -18.79
N GLU A 63 -25.53 -3.05 -19.56
CA GLU A 63 -25.44 -2.31 -20.84
C GLU A 63 -24.95 -0.85 -20.69
N LYS A 64 -24.90 -0.32 -19.46
CA LYS A 64 -24.37 1.01 -19.17
C LYS A 64 -22.84 1.04 -19.01
N ASP A 65 -22.22 -0.13 -18.86
CA ASP A 65 -20.78 -0.26 -18.71
C ASP A 65 -20.13 -0.40 -20.11
N GLU A 66 -19.50 0.66 -20.62
CA GLU A 66 -18.94 0.67 -21.98
C GLU A 66 -17.56 -0.01 -22.06
N PHE A 67 -16.70 0.18 -21.06
CA PHE A 67 -15.37 -0.43 -20.97
C PHE A 67 -14.82 -0.40 -19.54
N VAL A 68 -13.80 -1.22 -19.28
CA VAL A 68 -13.05 -1.27 -18.01
C VAL A 68 -11.61 -0.82 -18.28
N VAL A 69 -11.11 0.13 -17.48
CA VAL A 69 -9.72 0.58 -17.55
C VAL A 69 -8.95 0.06 -16.36
N LEU A 70 -7.80 -0.56 -16.64
CA LEU A 70 -6.79 -0.90 -15.65
C LEU A 70 -5.49 -0.17 -16.03
N ALA A 71 -4.95 0.61 -15.10
CA ALA A 71 -3.74 1.40 -15.31
C ALA A 71 -2.88 1.39 -14.05
N THR A 72 -1.59 1.63 -14.21
CA THR A 72 -0.66 1.98 -13.12
C THR A 72 -0.77 3.47 -12.78
N ASP A 73 -0.14 3.89 -11.69
CA ASP A 73 -0.16 5.24 -11.14
C ASP A 73 0.63 6.28 -11.97
N GLY A 74 1.60 5.89 -12.80
CA GLY A 74 2.28 6.81 -13.73
C GLY A 74 3.56 6.28 -14.34
#